data_AF-A0A2N8BZ71-F1
#
_entry.id   AF-A0A2N8BZ71-F1
#
_cell.length_a   1.000
_cell.length_b   1.000
_cell.length_c   1.000
_cell.angle_alpha   90.00
_cell.angle_beta   90.00
_cell.angle_gamma   90.00
#
_symmetry.space_group_name_H-M   'P 1'
#
loop_
_entity.id
_entity.type
_entity.pdbx_description
1 polymer ?
#
loop_
_entity_poly.entity_id
_entity_poly.type
_entity_poly.pdbx_seq_one_letter_code
_entity_poly.pdbx_strand_id
1 'polypeptide(L)' 'MCKGVFPIAEGSSTYTVGGIAVALDGMKTACGASLIASDPKGAVISWQPSTSRRGIRLL' A
#
# COMPACT_ATOMS: atom_id res chain seq x y z
N MET A 1 -11.41 17.47 4.26
CA MET A 1 -11.71 16.29 5.10
C MET A 1 -12.28 15.21 4.21
N CYS A 2 -11.69 14.01 4.19
CA CYS A 2 -12.29 12.84 3.53
C CYS A 2 -13.41 12.28 4.40
N LYS A 3 -14.67 12.55 4.07
CA LYS A 3 -15.82 11.99 4.79
C LYS A 3 -16.75 11.33 3.77
N GLY A 4 -16.62 10.02 3.60
CA GLY A 4 -17.39 9.25 2.62
C GLY A 4 -16.58 8.12 2.00
N VAL A 5 -17.19 7.44 1.03
CA VAL A 5 -16.54 6.43 0.20
C VAL A 5 -15.91 7.14 -0.99
N PHE A 6 -14.60 7.00 -1.15
CA PHE A 6 -13.87 7.57 -2.28
C PHE A 6 -13.23 6.44 -3.07
N PRO A 7 -13.31 6.49 -4.41
CA PRO A 7 -12.63 5.50 -5.24
C PRO A 7 -11.12 5.58 -5.01
N ILE A 8 -10.44 4.46 -5.24
CA ILE A 8 -8.99 4.38 -5.23
C ILE A 8 -8.48 5.05 -6.51
N ALA A 9 -7.53 5.97 -6.40
CA ALA A 9 -7.02 6.76 -7.52
C ALA A 9 -5.72 6.19 -8.11
N GLU A 10 -4.98 5.40 -7.32
CA GLU A 10 -3.67 4.86 -7.69
C GLU A 10 -3.66 3.32 -7.63
N GLY A 11 -2.82 2.71 -8.47
CA GLY A 11 -2.65 1.26 -8.54
C GLY A 11 -1.22 0.88 -8.94
N SER A 12 -0.86 -0.38 -8.74
CA SER A 12 0.46 -0.89 -9.07
C SER A 12 0.70 -0.93 -10.59
N SER A 13 1.88 -0.49 -11.02
CA SER A 13 2.34 -0.61 -12.41
C SER A 13 2.80 -2.03 -12.78
N THR A 14 3.06 -2.88 -11.78
CA THR A 14 3.66 -4.22 -11.97
C THR A 14 2.75 -5.35 -11.54
N TYR A 15 1.63 -5.04 -10.87
CA TYR A 15 0.73 -6.04 -10.32
C TYR A 15 -0.72 -5.75 -10.69
N THR A 16 -1.25 -6.60 -11.56
CA THR A 16 -2.63 -6.52 -12.06
C THR A 16 -3.36 -7.83 -11.83
N VAL A 17 -4.65 -7.75 -11.52
CA VAL A 17 -5.55 -8.91 -11.48
C VAL A 17 -6.64 -8.68 -12.49
N GLY A 18 -6.74 -9.55 -13.50
CA GLY A 18 -7.70 -9.37 -14.61
C GLY A 18 -7.46 -8.09 -15.42
N GLY A 19 -6.21 -7.64 -15.54
CA GLY A 19 -5.85 -6.39 -16.23
C GLY A 19 -6.11 -5.11 -15.43
N ILE A 20 -6.60 -5.21 -14.20
CA ILE A 20 -6.83 -4.06 -13.31
C ILE A 20 -5.66 -3.95 -12.33
N ALA A 21 -5.01 -2.80 -12.28
CA ALA A 21 -3.93 -2.51 -11.34
C ALA A 21 -4.42 -2.62 -9.89
N VAL A 22 -3.74 -3.43 -9.09
CA VAL A 22 -4.07 -3.61 -7.67
C VAL A 22 -3.49 -2.46 -6.86
N ALA A 23 -4.30 -1.88 -5.99
CA ALA A 23 -3.86 -0.85 -5.06
C ALA A 23 -3.17 -1.43 -3.82
N LEU A 24 -2.16 -0.74 -3.34
CA LEU A 24 -1.23 -1.22 -2.30
C LEU A 24 -1.11 -0.21 -1.16
N ASP A 25 -0.41 -0.59 -0.11
CA ASP A 25 -0.14 0.29 1.03
C ASP A 25 0.44 1.64 0.59
N GLY A 26 -0.05 2.72 1.21
CA GLY A 26 0.40 4.09 0.96
C GLY A 26 -0.27 4.78 -0.24
N MET A 27 -0.83 4.03 -1.19
CA MET A 27 -1.49 4.57 -2.39
C MET A 27 -2.70 5.44 -2.06
N LYS A 28 -3.05 6.36 -2.96
CA LYS A 28 -4.06 7.39 -2.72
C LYS A 28 -5.47 7.00 -3.17
N THR A 29 -6.44 7.43 -2.36
CA THR A 29 -7.85 7.57 -2.76
C THR A 29 -8.07 8.93 -3.42
N ALA A 30 -9.20 9.11 -4.12
CA ALA A 30 -9.54 10.35 -4.81
C ALA A 30 -9.61 11.60 -3.88
N CYS A 31 -9.79 11.40 -2.58
CA CYS A 31 -9.79 12.49 -1.60
C CYS A 31 -8.40 12.79 -1.02
N GLY A 32 -7.36 12.03 -1.41
CA GLY A 32 -5.98 12.19 -0.97
C GLY A 32 -5.57 11.38 0.27
N ALA A 33 -6.48 10.62 0.87
CA ALA A 33 -6.15 9.70 1.96
C ALA A 33 -5.31 8.52 1.44
N SER A 34 -4.32 8.09 2.23
CA SER A 34 -3.52 6.89 1.95
C SER A 34 -4.21 5.63 2.43
N LEU A 35 -4.14 4.58 1.60
CA LEU A 35 -4.53 3.24 1.99
C LEU A 35 -3.57 2.68 3.04
N ILE A 36 -4.14 1.96 4.00
CA ILE A 36 -3.39 1.19 5.00
C ILE A 36 -3.72 -0.27 4.72
N ALA A 37 -2.70 -1.07 4.40
CA ALA A 37 -2.92 -2.49 4.16
C ALA A 37 -3.21 -3.24 5.47
N SER A 38 -4.09 -4.24 5.41
CA SER A 38 -4.38 -5.10 6.57
C SER A 38 -3.16 -5.93 7.02
N ASP A 39 -2.26 -6.26 6.08
CA ASP A 39 -1.05 -7.05 6.31
C ASP A 39 0.13 -6.46 5.54
N PRO A 40 1.39 -6.65 6.00
CA PRO A 40 2.59 -6.17 5.32
C PRO A 40 2.79 -6.75 3.90
N LYS A 41 2.03 -7.80 3.55
CA LYS A 41 1.98 -8.39 2.20
C LYS A 41 1.21 -7.52 1.20
N GLY A 42 0.52 -6.47 1.66
CA GLY A 42 -0.13 -5.46 0.82
C GLY A 42 0.85 -4.48 0.14
N ALA A 43 2.15 -4.75 0.21
CA ALA A 43 3.18 -4.10 -0.59
C ALA A 43 3.74 -5.11 -1.61
N VAL A 44 3.67 -4.79 -2.91
CA VAL A 44 4.40 -5.57 -3.92
C VAL A 44 5.85 -5.11 -3.92
N ILE A 45 6.66 -5.88 -3.23
CA ILE A 45 8.10 -5.69 -3.28
C ILE A 45 8.59 -6.46 -4.51
N SER A 46 9.22 -5.79 -5.48
CA SER A 46 10.00 -6.49 -6.52
C SER A 46 11.33 -7.03 -5.95
N TRP A 47 11.34 -7.42 -4.66
CA TRP A 47 12.47 -7.59 -3.71
C TRP A 47 12.78 -6.34 -2.87
N GLN A 48 12.24 -6.25 -1.64
CA GLN A 48 12.61 -5.25 -0.64
C GLN A 48 12.57 -5.83 0.79
N PRO A 49 13.70 -5.95 1.49
CA PRO A 49 13.76 -6.25 2.92
C PRO A 49 13.49 -4.97 3.73
N SER A 50 12.28 -4.39 3.63
CA SER A 50 11.95 -3.10 4.26
C SER A 50 11.18 -3.20 5.58
N THR A 51 10.95 -4.40 6.11
CA THR A 51 10.80 -4.60 7.58
C THR A 51 12.12 -4.41 8.33
N SER A 52 13.05 -3.60 7.80
CA SER A 52 14.08 -2.92 8.60
C SER A 52 13.42 -1.82 9.44
N ARG A 53 12.45 -2.21 10.28
CA ARG A 53 12.27 -1.55 11.56
C ARG A 53 13.49 -1.91 12.37
N ARG A 54 14.47 -1.00 12.40
CA ARG A 54 15.48 -0.95 13.46
C ARG A 54 14.75 -1.10 14.79
N GLY A 55 15.02 -2.21 15.47
CA GLY A 55 14.32 -2.54 16.70
C GLY A 55 14.73 -3.88 17.33
N ILE A 56 15.94 -4.36 17.09
CA ILE A 56 16.60 -5.26 18.04
C ILE A 56 17.76 -4.48 18.66
N ARG A 57 17.50 -3.99 19.87
CA ARG A 57 18.52 -3.80 20.89
C ARG A 57 17.95 -4.48 22.13
N LEU A 58 18.07 -5.80 22.20
CA LEU A 58 18.10 -6.45 23.51
C LEU A 58 19.42 -5.99 24.14
N LEU A 59 19.30 -5.19 25.20
CA LEU A 59 20.34 -5.11 26.22
C LEU A 59 20.40 -6.45 26.95
#